data_AF-A0A1I3GZB3-F1
#
_entry.id   AF-A0A1I3GZB3-F1
#
_cell.length_a   1.000
_cell.length_b   1.000
_cell.length_c   1.000
_cell.angle_alpha   90.00
_cell.angle_beta   90.00
_cell.angle_gamma   90.00
#
_symmetry.space_group_name_H-M   'P 1'
#
loop_
_entity.id
_entity.type
_entity.pdbx_description
1 polymer ?
#
loop_
_entity_poly.entity_id
_entity_poly.type
_entity_poly.pdbx_seq_one_letter_code
_entity_poly.pdbx_strand_id
1 'polypeptide(L)' 'MTLVDVSQISAALFITGAIFILLFFGLLSLGVLKMFQLKYRQGWFSFIGAVVSGAAFGIILNTWFV' A
#
# COMPACT_ATOMS: atom_id res chain seq x y z
N MET A 1 -16.31 -14.30 -17.33
CA MET A 1 -15.11 -13.49 -17.02
C MET A 1 -14.76 -12.72 -18.27
N THR A 2 -14.88 -11.39 -18.24
CA THR A 2 -14.35 -10.51 -19.28
C THR A 2 -12.86 -10.35 -19.03
N LEU A 3 -12.04 -10.57 -20.05
CA LEU A 3 -10.60 -10.34 -19.97
C LEU A 3 -10.38 -8.82 -19.95
N VAL A 4 -9.85 -8.32 -18.85
CA VAL A 4 -9.41 -6.92 -18.76
C VAL A 4 -8.00 -6.87 -19.35
N ASP A 5 -7.87 -6.25 -20.52
CA ASP A 5 -6.58 -6.06 -21.15
C ASP A 5 -5.79 -4.96 -20.42
N VAL A 6 -4.64 -5.35 -19.87
CA VAL A 6 -3.71 -4.50 -19.14
C VAL A 6 -2.47 -4.16 -19.96
N SER A 7 -2.39 -4.61 -21.22
CA SER A 7 -1.26 -4.35 -22.13
C SER A 7 -1.01 -2.86 -22.38
N GLN A 8 -2.04 -2.03 -22.23
CA GLN A 8 -1.96 -0.58 -22.39
C GLN A 8 -1.50 0.15 -21.11
N ILE A 9 -1.36 -0.55 -19.99
CA ILE A 9 -0.95 0.05 -18.72
C ILE A 9 0.57 0.16 -18.69
N SER A 10 1.08 1.33 -18.31
CA SER A 10 2.52 1.52 -18.09
C SER A 10 3.03 0.51 -17.06
N ALA A 11 4.10 -0.22 -17.41
CA ALA A 11 4.76 -1.15 -16.50
C ALA A 11 5.18 -0.46 -15.19
N ALA A 12 5.56 0.82 -15.26
CA ALA A 12 5.89 1.61 -14.07
C ALA A 12 4.68 1.75 -13.14
N LEU A 13 3.50 2.11 -13.66
CA LEU A 13 2.27 2.25 -12.88
C LEU A 13 1.90 0.92 -12.20
N PHE A 14 1.98 -0.18 -12.96
CA PHE A 14 1.68 -1.51 -12.44
C PHE A 14 2.61 -1.89 -11.29
N ILE A 15 3.92 -1.72 -11.46
CA ILE A 15 4.92 -2.02 -10.42
C ILE A 15 4.72 -1.13 -9.19
N THR A 16 4.50 0.16 -9.38
CA THR A 16 4.23 1.10 -8.27
C THR A 16 2.98 0.67 -7.49
N GLY A 17 1.90 0.32 -8.19
CA GLY A 17 0.67 -0.19 -7.56
C GLY A 17 0.89 -1.49 -6.81
N ALA A 18 1.61 -2.45 -7.40
CA ALA A 18 1.91 -3.74 -6.77
C ALA A 18 2.72 -3.56 -5.48
N ILE A 19 3.79 -2.74 -5.52
CA ILE A 19 4.61 -2.44 -4.34
C ILE A 19 3.77 -1.75 -3.27
N PHE A 20 2.93 -0.79 -3.66
CA PHE A 20 2.05 -0.09 -2.72
C PHE A 20 1.09 -1.06 -2.01
N ILE A 21 0.43 -1.96 -2.75
CA ILE A 21 -0.48 -2.97 -2.17
C ILE A 21 0.27 -3.85 -1.16
N LEU A 22 1.44 -4.39 -1.55
CA LEU A 22 2.23 -5.25 -0.67
C LEU A 22 2.66 -4.53 0.61
N LEU A 23 3.11 -3.28 0.48
CA LEU A 23 3.51 -2.46 1.62
C LEU A 23 2.33 -2.13 2.53
N PHE A 24 1.25 -1.60 1.95
CA PHE A 24 0.09 -1.11 2.69
C PHE A 24 -0.61 -2.24 3.46
N PHE A 25 -0.96 -3.33 2.78
CA PHE A 25 -1.60 -4.47 3.43
C PHE A 25 -0.65 -5.22 4.35
N GLY A 26 0.65 -5.27 4.04
CA GLY A 26 1.67 -5.79 4.94
C GLY A 26 1.73 -5.04 6.28
N LEU A 27 1.75 -3.70 6.22
CA LEU A 27 1.72 -2.85 7.41
C LEU A 27 0.42 -2.97 8.20
N LEU A 28 -0.73 -3.00 7.53
CA LEU A 28 -2.01 -3.23 8.21
C LEU A 28 -2.05 -4.59 8.92
N SER A 29 -1.65 -5.67 8.23
CA SER A 29 -1.63 -7.01 8.81
C SER A 29 -0.69 -7.10 10.02
N LEU A 30 0.52 -6.53 9.91
CA LEU A 30 1.45 -6.42 11.02
C LEU A 30 0.88 -5.57 12.16
N GLY A 31 0.22 -4.44 11.87
CA GLY A 31 -0.42 -3.59 12.85
C GLY A 31 -1.44 -4.37 13.68
N VAL A 32 -2.36 -5.06 13.00
CA VAL A 32 -3.37 -5.92 13.62
C VAL A 32 -2.74 -7.02 14.47
N LEU A 33 -1.73 -7.74 13.93
CA LEU A 33 -1.01 -8.78 14.67
C LEU A 33 -0.40 -8.24 15.97
N LYS A 34 0.22 -7.05 15.93
CA LYS A 34 0.82 -6.43 17.11
C LYS A 34 -0.21 -5.99 18.15
N MET A 35 -1.42 -5.60 17.74
CA MET A 35 -2.50 -5.30 18.66
C MET A 35 -2.95 -6.55 19.43
N PHE A 36 -3.07 -7.70 18.77
CA PHE A 36 -3.37 -8.97 19.43
C PHE A 36 -2.27 -9.43 20.38
N GLN A 37 -1.01 -9.09 20.10
CA GLN A 37 0.13 -9.37 20.99
C GLN A 37 0.25 -8.40 22.19
N LEU A 38 -0.74 -7.52 22.42
CA LEU A 38 -0.70 -6.44 23.42
C LEU A 38 0.47 -5.45 23.23
N LYS A 39 1.10 -5.45 22.04
CA LYS A 39 2.22 -4.57 21.67
C LYS A 39 1.70 -3.30 20.99
N TYR A 40 0.81 -2.58 21.67
CA TYR A 40 0.05 -1.45 21.11
C TYR A 40 0.92 -0.36 20.46
N ARG A 41 2.05 0.03 21.09
CA ARG A 41 2.95 1.04 20.51
C ARG A 41 3.48 0.62 19.14
N GLN A 42 3.91 -0.64 19.00
CA GLN A 42 4.40 -1.18 17.74
C GLN A 42 3.28 -1.28 16.69
N GLY A 43 2.08 -1.69 17.12
CA GLY A 43 0.91 -1.73 16.23
C GLY A 43 0.56 -0.35 15.68
N TRP A 44 0.58 0.68 16.52
CA TRP A 44 0.35 2.06 16.10
C TRP A 44 1.35 2.56 15.06
N PHE A 45 2.64 2.25 15.22
CA PHE A 45 3.64 2.60 14.20
C PHE A 45 3.34 1.96 12.84
N SER A 46 2.87 0.71 12.81
CA SER A 46 2.48 0.05 11.56
C SER A 46 1.27 0.72 10.91
N PHE A 47 0.26 1.11 11.70
CA PHE A 47 -0.92 1.83 11.18
C PHE A 47 -0.57 3.22 10.65
N ILE A 48 0.26 3.98 11.37
CA ILE A 48 0.78 5.27 10.90
C ILE A 48 1.56 5.06 9.60
N GLY A 49 2.41 4.02 9.53
CA GLY A 49 3.12 3.65 8.31
C GLY A 49 2.19 3.37 7.13
N ALA A 50 1.06 2.69 7.35
CA ALA A 50 0.07 2.42 6.31
C ALA A 50 -0.57 3.74 5.80
N VAL A 51 -0.95 4.64 6.72
CA VAL A 51 -1.48 5.97 6.36
C VAL A 51 -0.47 6.78 5.54
N VAL A 52 0.79 6.82 5.99
CA VAL A 52 1.88 7.51 5.28
C VAL A 52 2.11 6.89 3.90
N SER A 53 2.05 5.56 3.79
CA SER A 53 2.18 4.85 2.51
C SER A 53 1.06 5.23 1.54
N GLY A 54 -0.18 5.36 2.03
CA GLY A 54 -1.32 5.82 1.25
C GLY A 54 -1.16 7.24 0.74
N ALA A 55 -0.74 8.16 1.61
CA ALA A 55 -0.46 9.55 1.23
C ALA A 55 0.67 9.64 0.20
N ALA A 56 1.78 8.93 0.41
CA ALA A 56 2.90 8.88 -0.50
C ALA A 56 2.50 8.33 -1.87
N PHE A 57 1.70 7.25 -1.91
CA PHE A 57 1.19 6.70 -3.16
C PHE A 57 0.32 7.69 -3.92
N GLY A 58 -0.58 8.40 -3.23
CA GLY A 58 -1.38 9.47 -3.84
C GLY A 58 -0.53 10.58 -4.46
N ILE A 59 0.53 11.01 -3.77
CA ILE A 59 1.50 12.00 -4.28
C ILE A 59 2.21 11.46 -5.52
N ILE A 60 2.68 10.21 -5.50
CA ILE A 60 3.36 9.58 -6.63
C ILE A 60 2.44 9.52 -7.85
N LEU A 61 1.18 9.09 -7.68
CA LEU A 61 0.22 9.05 -8.77
C LEU A 61 -0.01 10.45 -9.37
N ASN A 62 -0.25 11.45 -8.53
CA ASN A 62 -0.49 12.82 -8.97
C ASN A 62 0.73 13.50 -9.64
N THR A 63 1.94 13.03 -9.35
CA THR A 63 3.16 13.64 -9.89
C THR A 63 3.60 12.99 -11.21
N TRP A 64 3.35 11.68 -11.37
CA TRP A 64 3.96 10.90 -12.46
C TRP A 64 2.98 10.21 -13.39
N PHE A 65 1.70 10.07 -13.03
CA PHE A 65 0.76 9.20 -13.74
C PHE A 65 -0.62 9.82 -14.03
N VAL A 66 -0.98 10.90 -13.34
CA VAL A 66 -2.17 11.74 -13.59
C VAL A 66 -1.71 13.04 -14.23
#